data_AF-A0A2S9YY72-F1
#
_entry.id   AF-A0A2S9YY72-F1
#
_cell.length_a   1.000
_cell.length_b   1.000
_cell.length_c   1.000
_cell.angle_alpha   90.00
_cell.angle_beta   90.00
_cell.angle_gamma   90.00
#
_symmetry.space_group_name_H-M   'P 1'
#
loop_
_entity.id
_entity.type
_entity.pdbx_description
1 polymer ?
#
loop_
_entity_poly.entity_id
_entity_poly.type
_entity_poly.pdbx_seq_one_letter_code
_entity_poly.pdbx_strand_id
1 'polypeptide(L)'
;MVRLRVVDEDGRSSAQRGQDLHRARDRDEARENLAAVLAPLREAQRCVEAAVAKPGRATPSDQVFDLLDRAYAALDLYLADLLNEAAIDPACGPRCSACCTDLPPILPIEALRMVRSLRAQEGGPARLQRAVEQARAFQRVLLAHTGPQPKLDGTEPGYREAQLAWRRLGHPCPVLGDDGNCSAYEARPLSCRAHVHVEDPAHCEPNSPRFLIAERPPVWGHPRECEVELALATISKLLELPAAPNLQWGLALFLTPT
;
A
#
# COMPACT_ATOMS: atom_id res chain seq x y z
N MET A 1 -4.88 -34.19 -5.03
CA MET A 1 -4.03 -33.05 -4.64
C MET A 1 -4.50 -32.57 -3.28
N VAL A 2 -3.89 -33.09 -2.21
CA VAL A 2 -4.26 -32.73 -0.83
C VAL A 2 -3.81 -31.28 -0.62
N ARG A 3 -4.73 -30.33 -0.59
CA ARG A 3 -4.44 -28.99 -0.05
C ARG A 3 -4.13 -29.23 1.43
N LEU A 4 -2.84 -29.29 1.77
CA LEU A 4 -2.41 -29.16 3.14
C LEU A 4 -3.04 -27.86 3.65
N ARG A 5 -4.02 -27.98 4.56
CA ARG A 5 -4.40 -26.85 5.41
C ARG A 5 -3.13 -26.50 6.15
N VAL A 6 -2.45 -25.45 5.71
CA VAL A 6 -1.43 -24.80 6.53
C VAL A 6 -2.22 -24.24 7.69
N VAL A 7 -2.19 -24.99 8.79
CA VAL A 7 -2.60 -24.50 10.08
C VAL A 7 -1.36 -23.76 10.59
N ASP A 8 -1.53 -22.50 10.93
CA ASP A 8 -0.47 -21.63 11.42
C ASP A 8 -0.02 -22.06 12.84
N GLU A 9 0.96 -21.33 13.38
CA GLU A 9 1.51 -21.60 14.72
C GLU A 9 0.46 -21.45 15.83
N ASP A 10 -0.65 -20.74 15.59
CA ASP A 10 -1.73 -20.54 16.56
C ASP A 10 -2.95 -21.47 16.34
N GLY A 11 -2.84 -22.42 15.41
CA GLY A 11 -3.87 -23.44 15.19
C GLY A 11 -5.02 -23.00 14.29
N ARG A 12 -4.98 -21.78 13.74
CA ARG A 12 -5.99 -21.28 12.80
C ARG A 12 -5.52 -21.46 11.36
N SER A 13 -6.50 -21.40 10.46
CA SER A 13 -6.26 -21.34 9.03
C SER A 13 -6.60 -19.95 8.51
N SER A 14 -5.98 -19.55 7.40
CA SER A 14 -6.36 -18.35 6.64
C SER A 14 -7.87 -18.19 6.42
N ALA A 15 -8.60 -19.30 6.21
CA ALA A 15 -10.06 -19.27 6.07
C ALA A 15 -10.79 -18.88 7.36
N GLN A 16 -10.33 -19.36 8.52
CA GLN A 16 -10.89 -18.98 9.83
C GLN A 16 -10.62 -17.49 10.10
N ARG A 17 -9.38 -17.02 9.91
CA ARG A 17 -9.05 -15.60 10.05
C ARG A 17 -9.87 -14.71 9.12
N GLY A 18 -10.09 -15.14 7.88
CA GLY A 18 -10.96 -14.43 6.93
C GLY A 18 -12.40 -14.31 7.44
N GLN A 19 -12.94 -15.36 8.06
CA GLN A 19 -14.27 -15.33 8.67
C GLN A 19 -14.31 -14.44 9.92
N ASP A 20 -13.27 -14.47 10.75
CA ASP A 20 -13.15 -13.65 11.95
C ASP A 20 -13.11 -12.16 11.57
N LEU A 21 -12.29 -11.80 10.59
CA LEU A 21 -12.24 -10.45 10.01
C LEU A 21 -13.57 -10.04 9.37
N HIS A 22 -14.34 -10.97 8.79
CA HIS A 22 -15.67 -10.65 8.25
C HIS A 22 -16.65 -10.31 9.39
N ARG A 23 -16.65 -11.09 10.48
CA ARG A 23 -17.47 -10.82 11.66
C ARG A 23 -17.07 -9.52 12.36
N ALA A 24 -15.78 -9.22 12.45
CA ALA A 24 -15.28 -7.96 13.00
C ALA A 24 -15.85 -6.75 12.23
N ARG A 25 -15.92 -6.82 10.90
CA ARG A 25 -16.51 -5.77 10.04
C ARG A 25 -18.02 -5.60 10.19
N ASP A 26 -18.73 -6.60 10.74
CA ASP A 26 -20.18 -6.55 10.90
C ASP A 26 -20.64 -5.75 12.11
N ARG A 27 -19.76 -5.57 13.09
CA ARG A 27 -20.01 -4.76 14.30
C ARG A 27 -20.30 -3.30 13.96
N ASP A 28 -21.04 -2.64 14.85
CA ASP A 28 -21.40 -1.23 14.68
C ASP A 28 -20.18 -0.33 14.81
N GLU A 29 -19.27 -0.64 15.74
CA GLU A 29 -18.02 0.09 15.96
C GLU A 29 -17.14 0.09 14.70
N ALA A 30 -17.05 -1.04 14.00
CA ALA A 30 -16.29 -1.13 12.75
C ALA A 30 -16.91 -0.26 11.64
N ARG A 31 -18.24 -0.15 11.59
CA ARG A 31 -18.95 0.71 10.63
C ARG A 31 -18.74 2.18 10.95
N GLU A 32 -18.78 2.55 12.23
CA GLU A 32 -18.49 3.91 12.70
C GLU A 32 -17.04 4.31 12.40
N ASN A 33 -16.09 3.42 12.68
CA ASN A 33 -14.68 3.62 12.35
C ASN A 33 -14.47 3.80 10.85
N LEU A 34 -15.09 2.96 10.01
CA LEU A 34 -15.02 3.12 8.56
C LEU A 34 -15.67 4.43 8.08
N ALA A 35 -16.78 4.86 8.68
CA ALA A 35 -17.39 6.14 8.38
C ALA A 35 -16.45 7.31 8.75
N ALA A 36 -15.68 7.18 9.84
CA ALA A 36 -14.65 8.15 10.23
C ALA A 36 -13.48 8.22 9.24
N VAL A 37 -13.15 7.11 8.54
CA VAL A 37 -12.21 7.12 7.40
C VAL A 37 -12.79 7.88 6.20
N LEU A 38 -14.05 7.59 5.85
CA LEU A 38 -14.69 8.12 4.64
C LEU A 38 -15.05 9.60 4.73
N ALA A 39 -15.42 10.09 5.91
CA ALA A 39 -15.82 11.48 6.11
C ALA A 39 -14.78 12.51 5.62
N PRO A 40 -13.50 12.46 6.05
CA PRO A 40 -12.48 13.37 5.55
C PRO A 40 -12.14 13.15 4.07
N LEU A 41 -12.22 11.92 3.55
CA LEU A 41 -12.00 11.67 2.12
C LEU A 41 -13.07 12.32 1.24
N ARG A 42 -14.34 12.23 1.64
CA ARG A 42 -15.45 12.89 0.95
C ARG A 42 -15.33 14.41 1.03
N GLU A 43 -14.83 14.93 2.14
CA GLU A 43 -14.51 16.36 2.27
C GLU A 43 -13.36 16.78 1.35
N ALA A 44 -12.28 16.01 1.29
CA ALA A 44 -11.15 16.26 0.40
C ALA A 44 -11.58 16.24 -1.06
N GLN A 45 -12.44 15.29 -1.44
CA GLN A 45 -13.04 15.23 -2.78
C GLN A 45 -13.80 16.52 -3.10
N ARG A 46 -14.69 17.00 -2.21
CA ARG A 46 -15.42 18.26 -2.41
C ARG A 46 -14.49 19.47 -2.56
N CYS A 47 -13.41 19.53 -1.77
CA CYS A 47 -12.40 20.58 -1.91
C CYS A 47 -11.76 20.58 -3.30
N VAL A 48 -11.42 19.39 -3.82
CA VAL A 48 -10.85 19.24 -5.17
C VAL A 48 -11.88 19.57 -6.25
N GLU A 49 -13.12 19.09 -6.15
CA GLU A 49 -14.19 19.42 -7.09
C GLU A 49 -14.40 20.94 -7.19
N ALA A 50 -14.42 21.64 -6.05
CA ALA A 50 -14.53 23.10 -6.00
C ALA A 50 -13.32 23.82 -6.61
N ALA A 51 -12.12 23.22 -6.51
CA ALA A 51 -10.90 23.77 -7.12
C ALA A 51 -10.89 23.59 -8.65
N VAL A 52 -11.29 22.41 -9.14
CA VAL A 52 -11.37 22.08 -10.57
C VAL A 52 -12.44 22.90 -11.30
N ALA A 53 -13.50 23.34 -10.60
CA ALA A 53 -14.52 24.22 -11.17
C ALA A 53 -13.99 25.63 -11.54
N LYS A 54 -12.80 26.02 -11.07
CA LYS A 54 -12.17 27.30 -11.38
C LYS A 54 -11.27 27.16 -12.62
N PRO A 55 -11.13 28.21 -13.45
CA PRO A 55 -10.19 28.17 -14.57
C PRO A 55 -8.74 27.96 -14.10
N GLY A 56 -8.08 26.92 -14.62
CA GLY A 56 -6.69 26.59 -14.32
C GLY A 56 -6.49 25.12 -13.97
N ARG A 57 -5.23 24.68 -13.91
CA ARG A 57 -4.89 23.32 -13.43
C ARG A 57 -5.08 23.28 -11.92
N ALA A 58 -5.98 22.42 -11.44
CA ALA A 58 -6.15 22.21 -10.00
C ALA A 58 -4.89 21.57 -9.40
N THR A 59 -4.42 22.14 -8.29
CA THR A 59 -3.38 21.54 -7.45
C THR A 59 -3.98 21.20 -6.09
N PRO A 60 -3.57 20.10 -5.45
CA PRO A 60 -4.06 19.79 -4.11
C PRO A 60 -3.54 20.84 -3.12
N SER A 61 -4.47 21.46 -2.39
CA SER A 61 -4.16 22.42 -1.33
C SER A 61 -3.67 21.71 -0.07
N ASP A 62 -3.06 22.47 0.86
CA ASP A 62 -2.68 21.93 2.18
C ASP A 62 -3.88 21.33 2.92
N GLN A 63 -5.06 21.95 2.82
CA GLN A 63 -6.30 21.41 3.38
C GLN A 63 -6.63 20.01 2.85
N VAL A 64 -6.39 19.72 1.57
CA VAL A 64 -6.61 18.37 1.02
C VAL A 64 -5.64 17.38 1.66
N PHE A 65 -4.38 17.75 1.88
CA PHE A 65 -3.41 16.89 2.55
C PHE A 65 -3.75 16.66 4.03
N ASP A 66 -4.20 17.69 4.75
CA ASP A 66 -4.64 17.56 6.15
C ASP A 66 -5.84 16.60 6.27
N LEU A 67 -6.77 16.65 5.31
CA LEU A 67 -7.91 15.74 5.25
C LEU A 67 -7.46 14.30 4.92
N LEU A 68 -6.49 14.12 4.02
CA LEU A 68 -5.90 12.80 3.77
C LEU A 68 -5.21 12.26 5.02
N ASP A 69 -4.44 13.08 5.73
CA ASP A 69 -3.76 12.68 6.97
C ASP A 69 -4.77 12.24 8.05
N ARG A 70 -5.89 12.98 8.20
CA ARG A 70 -7.01 12.59 9.07
C ARG A 70 -7.64 11.26 8.64
N ALA A 71 -7.82 11.04 7.34
CA ALA A 71 -8.37 9.79 6.83
C ALA A 71 -7.45 8.60 7.14
N TYR A 72 -6.13 8.76 6.96
CA TYR A 72 -5.16 7.69 7.25
C TYR A 72 -5.01 7.43 8.75
N ALA A 73 -5.09 8.45 9.60
CA ALA A 73 -5.13 8.26 11.05
C ALA A 73 -6.38 7.47 11.49
N ALA A 74 -7.55 7.79 10.91
CA ALA A 74 -8.77 7.01 11.14
C ALA A 74 -8.66 5.58 10.59
N LEU A 75 -7.97 5.40 9.46
CA LEU A 75 -7.74 4.09 8.87
C LEU A 75 -6.88 3.22 9.79
N ASP A 76 -5.86 3.78 10.43
CA ASP A 76 -5.03 3.04 11.37
C ASP A 76 -5.86 2.53 12.57
N LEU A 77 -6.78 3.35 13.08
CA LEU A 77 -7.71 2.94 14.13
C LEU A 77 -8.67 1.85 13.65
N TYR A 78 -9.22 1.99 12.44
CA TYR A 78 -10.09 0.97 11.83
C TYR A 78 -9.36 -0.38 11.68
N LEU A 79 -8.14 -0.38 11.13
CA LEU A 79 -7.36 -1.59 10.94
C LEU A 79 -6.96 -2.23 12.28
N ALA A 80 -6.59 -1.41 13.27
CA ALA A 80 -6.28 -1.90 14.62
C ALA A 80 -7.49 -2.55 15.29
N ASP A 81 -8.68 -1.94 15.18
CA ASP A 81 -9.93 -2.52 15.68
C ASP A 81 -10.23 -3.86 15.02
N LEU A 82 -10.15 -3.94 13.69
CA LEU A 82 -10.36 -5.20 12.97
C LEU A 82 -9.40 -6.32 13.40
N LEU A 83 -8.11 -5.99 13.55
CA LEU A 83 -7.10 -6.95 13.97
C LEU A 83 -7.36 -7.43 15.41
N ASN A 84 -7.67 -6.51 16.32
CA ASN A 84 -7.98 -6.83 17.71
C ASN A 84 -9.19 -7.77 17.81
N GLU A 85 -10.27 -7.45 17.11
CA GLU A 85 -11.52 -8.23 17.15
C GLU A 85 -11.41 -9.59 16.48
N ALA A 86 -10.62 -9.68 15.41
CA ALA A 86 -10.30 -10.96 14.79
C ALA A 86 -9.24 -11.76 15.57
N ALA A 87 -8.77 -11.23 16.71
CA ALA A 87 -7.67 -11.76 17.50
C ALA A 87 -6.44 -12.07 16.62
N ILE A 88 -6.14 -11.21 15.65
CA ILE A 88 -4.98 -11.34 14.77
C ILE A 88 -3.87 -10.47 15.35
N ASP A 89 -2.82 -11.11 15.85
CA ASP A 89 -1.60 -10.44 16.31
C ASP A 89 -0.56 -10.48 15.18
N PRO A 90 -0.23 -9.33 14.54
CA PRO A 90 0.78 -9.31 13.51
C PRO A 90 2.17 -9.63 14.08
N ALA A 91 2.88 -10.58 13.47
CA ALA A 91 4.28 -10.86 13.77
C ALA A 91 5.23 -9.71 13.37
N CYS A 92 4.72 -8.75 12.57
CA CYS A 92 5.43 -7.54 12.18
C CYS A 92 5.59 -6.57 13.38
N GLY A 93 6.75 -6.61 14.03
CA GLY A 93 7.10 -5.65 15.08
C GLY A 93 7.69 -4.33 14.57
N PRO A 94 7.94 -3.36 15.48
CA PRO A 94 8.73 -2.17 15.17
C PRO A 94 10.06 -2.55 14.49
N ARG A 95 10.45 -1.79 13.45
CA ARG A 95 11.64 -2.04 12.60
C ARG A 95 11.59 -3.31 11.73
N CYS A 96 10.47 -4.03 11.67
CA CYS A 96 10.34 -5.13 10.72
C CYS A 96 10.37 -4.59 9.27
N SER A 97 11.28 -5.13 8.46
CA SER A 97 11.48 -4.76 7.05
C SER A 97 11.56 -5.97 6.12
N ALA A 98 11.16 -7.15 6.59
CA ALA A 98 11.31 -8.40 5.85
C ALA A 98 10.55 -8.41 4.50
N CYS A 99 9.38 -7.76 4.43
CA CYS A 99 8.62 -7.58 3.19
C CYS A 99 9.00 -6.30 2.42
N CYS A 100 9.92 -5.47 2.93
CA CYS A 100 10.32 -4.21 2.31
C CYS A 100 11.27 -4.42 1.12
N THR A 101 11.05 -5.46 0.32
CA THR A 101 11.64 -5.69 -1.00
C THR A 101 10.55 -5.82 -2.09
N ASP A 102 9.29 -5.64 -1.69
CA ASP A 102 8.13 -5.72 -2.56
C ASP A 102 7.93 -4.47 -3.44
N LEU A 103 7.01 -4.57 -4.40
CA LEU A 103 6.47 -3.55 -5.27
C LEU A 103 5.00 -3.29 -4.88
N PRO A 104 4.73 -2.71 -3.70
CA PRO A 104 3.36 -2.51 -3.24
C PRO A 104 2.59 -1.62 -4.22
N PRO A 105 1.33 -1.95 -4.55
CA PRO A 105 0.49 -1.08 -5.35
C PRO A 105 0.26 0.25 -4.64
N ILE A 106 0.07 1.32 -5.40
CA ILE A 106 -0.10 2.67 -4.84
C ILE A 106 -1.10 3.45 -5.69
N LEU A 107 -1.97 4.22 -5.05
CA LEU A 107 -2.81 5.18 -5.74
C LEU A 107 -2.05 6.50 -5.98
N PRO A 108 -2.32 7.24 -7.06
CA PRO A 108 -1.55 8.45 -7.40
C PRO A 108 -1.55 9.52 -6.30
N ILE A 109 -2.68 9.73 -5.61
CA ILE A 109 -2.76 10.67 -4.49
C ILE A 109 -1.90 10.22 -3.29
N GLU A 110 -1.76 8.91 -3.08
CA GLU A 110 -0.88 8.36 -2.04
C GLU A 110 0.59 8.56 -2.39
N ALA A 111 0.95 8.32 -3.65
CA ALA A 111 2.31 8.58 -4.14
C ALA A 111 2.67 10.07 -3.98
N LEU A 112 1.75 10.98 -4.32
CA LEU A 112 1.96 12.42 -4.11
C LEU A 112 2.09 12.77 -2.62
N ARG A 113 1.26 12.20 -1.75
CA ARG A 113 1.34 12.35 -0.28
C ARG A 113 2.69 11.88 0.26
N MET A 114 3.18 10.73 -0.19
CA MET A 114 4.50 10.22 0.16
C MET A 114 5.63 11.13 -0.32
N VAL A 115 5.57 11.62 -1.56
CA VAL A 115 6.57 12.54 -2.12
C VAL A 115 6.61 13.85 -1.33
N ARG A 116 5.44 14.40 -0.96
CA ARG A 116 5.33 15.58 -0.09
C ARG A 116 6.01 15.34 1.26
N SER A 117 5.73 14.21 1.91
CA SER A 117 6.38 13.83 3.17
C SER A 117 7.89 13.71 3.03
N LEU A 118 8.37 13.03 1.99
CA LEU A 118 9.80 12.81 1.78
C LEU A 118 10.54 14.11 1.50
N ARG A 119 9.97 15.04 0.72
CA ARG A 119 10.59 16.34 0.42
C ARG A 119 10.83 17.19 1.66
N ALA A 120 10.05 17.01 2.72
CA ALA A 120 10.22 17.71 3.98
C ALA A 120 11.31 17.10 4.89
N GLN A 121 11.88 15.94 4.53
CA GLN A 121 12.81 15.19 5.36
C GLN A 121 14.26 15.31 4.88
N GLU A 122 15.19 15.23 5.84
CA GLU A 122 16.61 15.04 5.55
C GLU A 122 16.84 13.69 4.84
N GLY A 123 17.55 13.73 3.71
CA GLY A 123 17.74 12.56 2.83
C GLY A 123 16.55 12.20 1.94
N GLY A 124 15.45 12.97 1.98
CA GLY A 124 14.30 12.82 1.07
C GLY A 124 14.68 12.75 -0.42
N PRO A 125 15.47 13.69 -0.95
CA PRO A 125 15.91 13.68 -2.35
C PRO A 125 16.65 12.39 -2.74
N ALA A 126 17.50 11.84 -1.87
CA ALA A 126 18.21 10.59 -2.13
C ALA A 126 17.24 9.40 -2.21
N ARG A 127 16.24 9.34 -1.34
CA ARG A 127 15.21 8.28 -1.34
C ARG A 127 14.35 8.33 -2.61
N LEU A 128 13.99 9.53 -3.02
CA LEU A 128 13.26 9.77 -4.26
C LEU A 128 14.10 9.37 -5.50
N GLN A 129 15.40 9.71 -5.50
CA GLN A 129 16.33 9.25 -6.53
C GLN A 129 16.46 7.72 -6.58
N ARG A 130 16.52 7.04 -5.42
CA ARG A 130 16.47 5.56 -5.36
C ARG A 130 15.20 5.00 -6.00
N ALA A 131 14.05 5.66 -5.82
CA ALA A 131 12.80 5.23 -6.45
C ALA A 131 12.89 5.30 -7.99
N VAL A 132 13.53 6.33 -8.56
CA VAL A 132 13.77 6.43 -10.02
C VAL A 132 14.68 5.30 -10.52
N GLU A 133 15.73 4.99 -9.78
CA GLU A 133 16.67 3.93 -10.14
C GLU A 133 16.00 2.56 -10.10
N GLN A 134 15.24 2.29 -9.04
CA GLN A 134 14.48 1.05 -8.90
C GLN A 134 13.35 0.94 -9.91
N ALA A 135 12.68 2.06 -10.23
CA ALA A 135 11.69 2.12 -11.29
C ALA A 135 12.26 1.63 -12.63
N ARG A 136 13.42 2.16 -13.02
CA ARG A 136 14.14 1.77 -14.25
C ARG A 136 14.64 0.33 -14.18
N ALA A 137 15.11 -0.12 -13.02
CA ALA A 137 15.57 -1.49 -12.83
C ALA A 137 14.43 -2.49 -12.95
N PHE A 138 13.28 -2.23 -12.32
CA PHE A 138 12.10 -3.06 -12.43
C PHE A 138 11.56 -3.09 -13.86
N GLN A 139 11.58 -1.96 -14.58
CA GLN A 139 11.19 -1.94 -15.99
C GLN A 139 12.01 -2.94 -16.83
N ARG A 140 13.32 -3.08 -16.59
CA ARG A 140 14.14 -4.09 -17.29
C ARG A 140 13.72 -5.52 -16.94
N VAL A 141 13.47 -5.79 -15.66
CA VAL A 141 12.97 -7.11 -15.21
C VAL A 141 11.62 -7.41 -15.85
N LEU A 142 10.72 -6.45 -15.87
CA LEU A 142 9.39 -6.59 -16.48
C LEU A 142 9.49 -6.95 -17.96
N LEU A 143 10.22 -6.15 -18.75
CA LEU A 143 10.37 -6.38 -20.19
C LEU A 143 11.00 -7.74 -20.51
N ALA A 144 11.86 -8.27 -19.64
CA ALA A 144 12.44 -9.60 -19.79
C ALA A 144 11.39 -10.73 -19.64
N HIS A 145 10.31 -10.51 -18.88
CA HIS A 145 9.25 -11.50 -18.65
C HIS A 145 8.02 -11.30 -19.55
N THR A 146 7.75 -10.07 -19.99
CA THR A 146 6.53 -9.73 -20.76
C THR A 146 6.77 -9.36 -22.21
N GLY A 147 8.03 -9.13 -22.61
CA GLY A 147 8.36 -8.53 -23.90
C GLY A 147 8.07 -7.01 -23.94
N PRO A 148 8.10 -6.39 -25.14
CA PRO A 148 8.17 -4.93 -25.31
C PRO A 148 6.88 -4.17 -24.96
N GLN A 149 5.73 -4.84 -24.86
CA GLN A 149 4.44 -4.23 -24.55
C GLN A 149 3.84 -4.87 -23.30
N PRO A 150 4.40 -4.58 -22.11
CA PRO A 150 3.89 -5.16 -20.87
C PRO A 150 2.47 -4.69 -20.58
N LYS A 151 1.63 -5.62 -20.14
CA LYS A 151 0.39 -5.29 -19.43
C LYS A 151 0.70 -5.17 -17.93
N LEU A 152 0.27 -4.07 -17.34
CA LEU A 152 0.56 -3.72 -15.93
C LEU A 152 -0.62 -4.13 -15.04
N ASP A 153 -0.88 -5.43 -14.95
CA ASP A 153 -2.01 -6.01 -14.23
C ASP A 153 -1.51 -7.18 -13.37
N GLY A 154 -1.88 -7.20 -12.08
CA GLY A 154 -1.51 -8.26 -11.12
C GLY A 154 -2.04 -9.65 -11.48
N THR A 155 -3.03 -9.74 -12.36
CA THR A 155 -3.60 -11.00 -12.86
C THR A 155 -2.84 -11.55 -14.08
N GLU A 156 -2.03 -10.73 -14.75
CA GLU A 156 -1.25 -11.14 -15.92
C GLU A 156 -0.02 -11.97 -15.47
N PRO A 157 0.14 -13.22 -15.95
CA PRO A 157 1.20 -14.12 -15.46
C PRO A 157 2.61 -13.54 -15.56
N GLY A 158 2.95 -12.92 -16.70
CA GLY A 158 4.28 -12.33 -16.91
C GLY A 158 4.57 -11.14 -15.97
N TYR A 159 3.55 -10.37 -15.60
CA TYR A 159 3.70 -9.29 -14.62
C TYR A 159 3.96 -9.87 -13.22
N ARG A 160 3.18 -10.90 -12.83
CA ARG A 160 3.39 -11.60 -11.55
C ARG A 160 4.76 -12.26 -11.45
N GLU A 161 5.23 -12.89 -12.52
CA GLU A 161 6.56 -13.47 -12.59
C GLU A 161 7.66 -12.40 -12.46
N ALA A 162 7.50 -11.26 -13.14
CA ALA A 162 8.42 -10.13 -13.00
C ALA A 162 8.45 -9.58 -11.56
N GLN A 163 7.31 -9.47 -10.89
CA GLN A 163 7.25 -9.06 -9.48
C GLN A 163 7.99 -10.05 -8.57
N LEU A 164 7.81 -11.36 -8.78
CA LEU A 164 8.51 -12.38 -8.02
C LEU A 164 10.02 -12.36 -8.28
N ALA A 165 10.42 -12.20 -9.55
CA ALA A 165 11.82 -12.07 -9.94
C ALA A 165 12.45 -10.83 -9.29
N TRP A 166 11.75 -9.69 -9.30
CA TRP A 166 12.18 -8.47 -8.62
C TRP A 166 12.41 -8.68 -7.13
N ARG A 167 11.43 -9.27 -6.43
CA ARG A 167 11.55 -9.52 -4.99
C ARG A 167 12.78 -10.38 -4.67
N ARG A 168 13.07 -11.40 -5.49
CA ARG A 168 14.27 -12.26 -5.34
C ARG A 168 15.61 -11.53 -5.50
N LEU A 169 15.63 -10.37 -6.15
CA LEU A 169 16.83 -9.53 -6.19
C LEU A 169 17.13 -8.85 -4.84
N GLY A 170 16.17 -8.82 -3.91
CA GLY A 170 16.38 -8.31 -2.56
C GLY A 170 16.59 -6.79 -2.50
N HIS A 171 16.17 -6.04 -3.53
CA HIS A 171 16.29 -4.58 -3.51
C HIS A 171 15.40 -3.99 -2.41
N PRO A 172 15.95 -3.25 -1.43
CA PRO A 172 15.17 -2.65 -0.37
C PRO A 172 14.24 -1.57 -0.92
N CYS A 173 13.09 -1.37 -0.29
CA CYS A 173 12.13 -0.31 -0.59
C CYS A 173 12.85 1.05 -0.62
N PRO A 174 12.56 1.95 -1.58
CA PRO A 174 13.35 3.17 -1.77
C PRO A 174 13.26 4.14 -0.57
N VAL A 175 12.25 3.97 0.28
CA VAL A 175 12.04 4.76 1.50
C VAL A 175 12.49 4.05 2.78
N LEU A 176 13.08 2.86 2.68
CA LEU A 176 13.66 2.17 3.82
C LEU A 176 14.97 2.87 4.25
N GLY A 177 15.07 3.21 5.53
CA GLY A 177 16.29 3.72 6.16
C GLY A 177 17.28 2.61 6.47
N ASP A 178 18.53 2.99 6.69
CA ASP A 178 19.62 2.06 7.00
C ASP A 178 19.45 1.41 8.39
N ASP A 179 18.61 2.01 9.23
CA ASP A 179 18.18 1.50 10.55
C ASP A 179 17.02 0.48 10.46
N GLY A 180 16.55 0.16 9.24
CA GLY A 180 15.43 -0.75 8.99
C GLY A 180 14.06 -0.09 9.16
N ASN A 181 13.98 1.22 9.42
CA ASN A 181 12.70 1.93 9.53
C ASN A 181 12.25 2.52 8.20
N CYS A 182 10.93 2.55 7.96
CA CYS A 182 10.38 3.30 6.84
C CYS A 182 10.45 4.81 7.15
N SER A 183 11.19 5.58 6.36
CA SER A 183 11.27 7.04 6.57
C SER A 183 9.96 7.76 6.28
N ALA A 184 9.05 7.11 5.56
CA ALA A 184 7.72 7.61 5.22
C ALA A 184 6.62 6.83 5.95
N TYR A 185 6.87 6.34 7.18
CA TYR A 185 5.96 5.45 7.91
C TYR A 185 4.53 6.01 8.03
N GLU A 186 4.40 7.28 8.43
CA GLU A 186 3.12 7.99 8.53
C GLU A 186 2.49 8.29 7.16
N ALA A 187 3.31 8.30 6.12
CA ALA A 187 2.87 8.54 4.75
C ALA A 187 2.55 7.23 3.98
N ARG A 188 2.72 6.05 4.61
CA ARG A 188 2.58 4.75 3.94
C ARG A 188 1.22 4.60 3.25
N PRO A 189 1.19 3.99 2.05
CA PRO A 189 -0.04 3.75 1.33
C PRO A 189 -0.87 2.68 2.04
N LEU A 190 -2.16 2.64 1.69
CA LEU A 190 -3.16 1.68 2.13
C LEU A 190 -2.66 0.24 1.99
N SER A 191 -2.04 -0.08 0.85
CA SER A 191 -1.48 -1.40 0.58
C SER A 191 -0.43 -1.83 1.61
N CYS A 192 0.42 -0.90 2.07
CA CYS A 192 1.43 -1.19 3.09
C CYS A 192 0.83 -1.25 4.51
N ARG A 193 -0.24 -0.49 4.80
CA ARG A 193 -0.91 -0.51 6.11
C ARG A 193 -1.71 -1.78 6.34
N ALA A 194 -2.35 -2.27 5.28
CA ALA A 194 -3.11 -3.52 5.30
C ALA A 194 -2.24 -4.77 5.15
N HIS A 195 -0.93 -4.62 4.88
CA HIS A 195 -0.02 -5.74 4.72
C HIS A 195 0.49 -6.21 6.09
N VAL A 196 -0.14 -7.25 6.62
CA VAL A 196 0.29 -7.89 7.87
C VAL A 196 0.58 -9.37 7.65
N HIS A 197 1.47 -9.88 8.48
CA HIS A 197 1.82 -11.30 8.55
C HIS A 197 1.63 -11.80 9.97
N VAL A 198 1.27 -13.07 10.09
CA VAL A 198 1.01 -13.75 11.38
C VAL A 198 2.04 -14.84 11.67
N GLU A 199 2.91 -15.15 10.70
CA GLU A 199 4.02 -16.10 10.85
C GLU A 199 5.34 -15.35 11.07
N ASP A 200 6.42 -16.07 11.41
CA ASP A 200 7.79 -15.53 11.51
C ASP A 200 8.12 -14.59 10.32
N PRO A 201 8.53 -13.34 10.58
CA PRO A 201 8.92 -12.39 9.54
C PRO A 201 9.97 -12.92 8.56
N ALA A 202 10.83 -13.86 8.95
CA ALA A 202 11.79 -14.53 8.06
C ALA A 202 11.10 -15.24 6.88
N HIS A 203 9.81 -15.58 7.00
CA HIS A 203 9.02 -16.15 5.91
C HIS A 203 8.64 -15.13 4.83
N CYS A 204 8.78 -13.83 5.12
CA CYS A 204 8.59 -12.76 4.15
C CYS A 204 9.82 -12.51 3.27
N GLU A 205 10.98 -13.04 3.67
CA GLU A 205 12.21 -12.84 2.91
C GLU A 205 12.18 -13.58 1.57
N PRO A 206 12.70 -12.99 0.49
CA PRO A 206 12.64 -13.58 -0.84
C PRO A 206 13.32 -14.97 -0.97
N ASN A 207 14.30 -15.24 -0.10
CA ASN A 207 15.04 -16.51 -0.07
C ASN A 207 14.37 -17.57 0.81
N SER A 208 13.28 -17.22 1.50
CA SER A 208 12.58 -18.16 2.36
C SER A 208 11.89 -19.25 1.54
N PRO A 209 11.98 -20.54 1.93
CA PRO A 209 11.19 -21.61 1.31
C PRO A 209 9.68 -21.40 1.49
N ARG A 210 9.27 -20.57 2.47
CA ARG A 210 7.87 -20.22 2.74
C ARG A 210 7.40 -18.95 2.05
N PHE A 211 8.26 -18.24 1.33
CA PHE A 211 7.97 -16.93 0.74
C PHE A 211 6.65 -16.82 -0.04
N LEU A 212 6.31 -17.86 -0.81
CA LEU A 212 5.11 -17.91 -1.65
C LEU A 212 3.86 -18.41 -0.91
N ILE A 213 4.03 -19.00 0.27
CA ILE A 213 2.97 -19.66 1.04
C ILE A 213 2.77 -19.06 2.43
N ALA A 214 3.61 -18.09 2.82
CA ALA A 214 3.51 -17.37 4.08
C ALA A 214 2.13 -16.73 4.20
N GLU A 215 1.44 -17.01 5.30
CA GLU A 215 0.09 -16.54 5.52
C GLU A 215 0.02 -15.01 5.67
N ARG A 216 -0.89 -14.42 4.90
CA ARG A 216 -1.22 -12.99 4.92
C ARG A 216 -2.74 -12.86 5.10
N PRO A 217 -3.22 -12.48 6.30
CA PRO A 217 -4.63 -12.25 6.48
C PRO A 217 -5.16 -11.17 5.52
N PRO A 218 -6.35 -11.35 4.92
CA PRO A 218 -6.95 -10.35 4.04
C PRO A 218 -7.60 -9.22 4.89
N VAL A 219 -6.75 -8.44 5.56
CA VAL A 219 -7.18 -7.30 6.39
C VAL A 219 -7.89 -6.23 5.57
N TRP A 220 -7.59 -6.17 4.27
CA TRP A 220 -8.22 -5.25 3.32
C TRP A 220 -8.76 -5.97 2.08
N GLY A 221 -9.71 -5.34 1.41
CA GLY A 221 -10.32 -5.80 0.16
C GLY A 221 -11.76 -6.28 0.33
N HIS A 222 -12.40 -5.95 1.45
CA HIS A 222 -13.80 -6.25 1.65
C HIS A 222 -14.68 -5.27 0.86
N PRO A 223 -15.84 -5.68 0.30
CA PRO A 223 -16.71 -4.78 -0.48
C PRO A 223 -17.12 -3.49 0.23
N ARG A 224 -17.19 -3.50 1.58
CA ARG A 224 -17.49 -2.30 2.38
C ARG A 224 -16.37 -1.26 2.36
N GLU A 225 -15.12 -1.69 2.19
CA GLU A 225 -13.93 -0.83 2.19
C GLU A 225 -13.68 -0.21 0.81
N CYS A 226 -14.35 -0.72 -0.24
CA CYS A 226 -14.18 -0.27 -1.62
C CYS A 226 -14.40 1.24 -1.78
N GLU A 227 -15.30 1.84 -1.00
CA GLU A 227 -15.54 3.29 -1.02
C GLU A 227 -14.29 4.13 -0.69
N VAL A 228 -13.37 3.60 0.12
CA VAL A 228 -12.11 4.29 0.46
C VAL A 228 -11.21 4.38 -0.76
N GLU A 229 -11.01 3.26 -1.46
CA GLU A 229 -10.24 3.22 -2.71
C GLU A 229 -10.89 4.07 -3.80
N LEU A 230 -12.22 4.00 -3.92
CA LEU A 230 -12.97 4.80 -4.90
C LEU A 230 -12.83 6.30 -4.62
N ALA A 231 -12.87 6.74 -3.36
CA ALA A 231 -12.67 8.14 -3.00
C ALA A 231 -11.24 8.61 -3.34
N LEU A 232 -10.22 7.83 -2.97
CA LEU A 232 -8.81 8.13 -3.29
C LEU A 232 -8.55 8.15 -4.80
N ALA A 233 -9.13 7.20 -5.55
CA ALA A 233 -9.05 7.15 -7.00
C ALA A 233 -9.77 8.33 -7.66
N THR A 234 -10.93 8.74 -7.12
CA THR A 234 -11.68 9.90 -7.59
C THR A 234 -10.89 11.19 -7.40
N ILE A 235 -10.31 11.39 -6.21
CA ILE A 235 -9.42 12.53 -5.93
C ILE A 235 -8.24 12.53 -6.92
N SER A 236 -7.60 11.37 -7.13
CA SER A 236 -6.49 11.23 -8.07
C SER A 236 -6.88 11.61 -9.49
N LYS A 237 -8.06 11.19 -9.95
CA LYS A 237 -8.59 11.49 -11.28
C LYS A 237 -8.92 12.98 -11.45
N LEU A 238 -9.58 13.58 -10.47
CA LEU A 238 -9.93 15.01 -10.49
C LEU A 238 -8.68 15.91 -10.55
N LEU A 239 -7.59 15.47 -9.94
CA LEU A 239 -6.30 16.16 -9.97
C LEU A 239 -5.41 15.80 -11.17
N GLU A 240 -5.91 14.94 -12.08
CA GLU A 240 -5.18 14.44 -13.25
C GLU A 240 -3.80 13.86 -12.90
N LEU A 241 -3.72 13.15 -11.76
CA LEU A 241 -2.48 12.56 -11.29
C LEU A 241 -2.13 11.31 -12.14
N PRO A 242 -0.86 11.12 -12.50
CA PRO A 242 -0.45 9.99 -13.33
C PRO A 242 -0.55 8.67 -12.56
N ALA A 243 -1.12 7.65 -13.20
CA ALA A 243 -1.21 6.31 -12.63
C ALA A 243 0.15 5.61 -12.57
N ALA A 244 0.37 4.84 -11.50
CA ALA A 244 1.50 3.94 -11.38
C ALA A 244 1.03 2.60 -10.78
N PRO A 245 1.56 1.46 -11.24
CA PRO A 245 1.18 0.15 -10.74
C PRO A 245 1.86 -0.21 -9.41
N ASN A 246 2.91 0.51 -9.01
CA ASN A 246 3.61 0.28 -7.75
C ASN A 246 4.27 1.56 -7.21
N LEU A 247 4.64 1.49 -5.94
CA LEU A 247 5.26 2.57 -5.16
C LEU A 247 6.49 3.16 -5.84
N GLN A 248 7.40 2.35 -6.38
CA GLN A 248 8.64 2.81 -6.99
C GLN A 248 8.35 3.72 -8.20
N TRP A 249 7.42 3.31 -9.07
CA TRP A 249 6.97 4.14 -10.20
C TRP A 249 6.18 5.35 -9.73
N GLY A 250 5.29 5.19 -8.74
CA GLY A 250 4.50 6.28 -8.19
C GLY A 250 5.37 7.42 -7.66
N LEU A 251 6.39 7.09 -6.86
CA LEU A 251 7.34 8.08 -6.34
C LEU A 251 8.19 8.71 -7.46
N ALA A 252 8.59 7.92 -8.46
CA ALA A 252 9.42 8.39 -9.56
C ALA A 252 8.72 9.42 -10.46
N LEU A 253 7.40 9.30 -10.65
CA LEU A 253 6.62 10.17 -11.56
C LEU A 253 6.54 11.63 -11.09
N PHE A 254 6.62 11.88 -9.78
CA PHE A 254 6.53 13.24 -9.22
C PHE A 254 7.89 13.93 -9.08
N LEU A 255 8.95 13.38 -9.68
CA LEU A 255 10.31 13.95 -9.64
C LEU A 255 10.73 14.69 -10.90
N THR A 256 10.02 14.48 -12.00
CA THR A 256 10.14 15.35 -13.16
C THR A 256 9.63 16.74 -12.80
N PRO A 257 10.43 17.81 -12.97
CA PRO A 257 9.89 19.16 -12.92
C PRO A 257 8.79 19.26 -13.97
N THR A 258 7.59 19.68 -13.55
CA THR A 258 6.57 20.21 -14.46
C THR A 258 7.03 21.52 -15.06
#